data_AF-A0AAD7XCP1-F1
#
_entry.id   AF-A0AAD7XCP1-F1
#
_cell.length_a   1.000
_cell.length_b   1.000
_cell.length_c   1.000
_cell.angle_alpha   90.00
_cell.angle_beta   90.00
_cell.angle_gamma   90.00
#
_symmetry.space_group_name_H-M   'P 1'
#
loop_
_entity.id
_entity.type
_entity.pdbx_description
1 polymer ?
#
loop_
_entity_poly.entity_id
_entity_poly.type
_entity_poly.pdbx_seq_one_letter_code
_entity_poly.pdbx_strand_id
1 'polypeptide(L)'
;MWETLNLVRVYTKPRGLAPDYSSPVVLRRGKCTVEDFCNAIHKEIAKQMKYAIVWGASAKHARGQKVGLDHVLEDEDVVHIAKK
;
A
#
# COMPACT_ATOMS: atom_id res chain seq x y z
N MET A 1 3.56 9.59 22.41
CA MET A 1 3.81 8.13 22.52
C MET A 1 3.62 7.38 21.20
N TRP A 2 2.75 7.82 20.28
CA TRP A 2 2.60 7.21 18.94
C TRP A 2 3.63 7.72 17.91
N GLU A 3 4.04 8.99 18.03
CA GLU A 3 4.99 9.64 17.09
C GLU A 3 6.37 9.00 17.07
N THR A 4 6.79 8.36 18.17
CA THR A 4 8.09 7.69 18.27
C THR A 4 8.16 6.37 17.49
N LEU A 5 7.01 5.76 17.15
CA LEU A 5 6.97 4.44 16.51
C LEU A 5 7.06 4.52 14.98
N ASN A 6 6.91 5.70 14.36
CA ASN A 6 7.06 5.93 12.92
C ASN A 6 6.43 4.82 12.06
N LEU A 7 5.18 4.47 12.40
CA LEU A 7 4.40 3.45 11.71
C LEU A 7 3.61 4.09 10.56
N VAL A 8 3.38 3.31 9.52
CA VAL A 8 2.65 3.68 8.31
C VAL A 8 1.53 2.66 8.14
N ARG A 9 0.28 3.10 8.21
CA ARG A 9 -0.91 2.25 8.02
C ARG A 9 -1.35 2.33 6.58
N VAL A 10 -1.42 1.18 5.92
CA VAL A 10 -1.83 1.09 4.52
C VAL A 10 -3.06 0.21 4.41
N TYR A 11 -4.08 0.69 3.72
CA TYR A 11 -5.35 -0.01 3.56
C TYR A 11 -5.40 -0.75 2.24
N THR A 12 -5.86 -2.00 2.27
CA THR A 12 -6.05 -2.80 1.06
C THR A 12 -7.41 -2.52 0.42
N LYS A 13 -7.44 -2.32 -0.89
CA LYS A 13 -8.67 -2.24 -1.68
C LYS A 13 -8.72 -3.38 -2.70
N PRO A 14 -9.56 -4.41 -2.50
CA PRO A 14 -9.77 -5.46 -3.49
C PRO A 14 -10.51 -4.95 -4.75
N ARG A 15 -10.46 -5.70 -5.85
CA ARG A 15 -11.15 -5.32 -7.09
C ARG A 15 -12.66 -5.41 -6.89
N GLY A 16 -13.38 -4.32 -7.14
CA GLY A 16 -14.84 -4.28 -7.04
C GLY A 16 -15.40 -4.19 -5.61
N LEU A 17 -14.52 -4.10 -4.60
CA LEU A 17 -14.90 -3.90 -3.21
C LEU A 17 -14.43 -2.53 -2.72
N ALA A 18 -15.10 -2.03 -1.67
CA ALA A 18 -14.65 -0.87 -0.95
C ALA A 18 -13.32 -1.16 -0.22
N PRO A 19 -12.49 -0.14 0.06
CA PRO A 19 -11.32 -0.31 0.91
C PRO A 19 -11.72 -0.83 2.28
N ASP A 20 -10.95 -1.78 2.81
CA ASP A 20 -11.13 -2.25 4.18
C ASP A 20 -10.32 -1.37 5.13
N TYR A 21 -11.00 -0.63 6.00
CA TYR A 21 -10.40 0.22 7.02
C TYR A 21 -10.28 -0.46 8.39
N SER A 22 -10.83 -1.67 8.54
CA SER A 22 -10.79 -2.42 9.81
C SER A 22 -9.43 -3.09 10.04
N SER A 23 -8.77 -3.50 8.96
CA SER A 23 -7.53 -4.29 9.01
C SER A 23 -6.42 -3.65 8.18
N PRO A 24 -5.81 -2.55 8.65
CA PRO A 24 -4.67 -1.94 7.97
C PRO A 24 -3.43 -2.83 8.04
N VAL A 25 -2.65 -2.83 6.96
CA VAL A 25 -1.29 -3.37 6.97
C VAL A 25 -0.38 -2.30 7.55
N VAL A 26 0.25 -2.61 8.68
CA VAL A 26 1.14 -1.68 9.36
C VAL A 26 2.58 -1.95 8.95
N LEU A 27 3.19 -0.96 8.31
CA LEU A 27 4.58 -0.94 7.88
C LEU A 27 5.40 0.03 8.75
N ARG A 28 6.72 -0.11 8.72
CA ARG A 28 7.64 0.85 9.35
C ARG A 28 8.03 1.89 8.31
N ARG A 29 8.19 3.16 8.69
CA ARG A 29 8.57 4.26 7.77
C ARG A 29 9.87 4.02 6.99
N GLY A 30 10.79 3.19 7.50
CA GLY A 30 12.01 2.79 6.78
C GLY A 30 11.84 1.65 5.77
N LYS A 31 10.69 0.97 5.77
CA LYS A 31 10.32 -0.16 4.90
C LYS A 31 8.83 -0.07 4.55
N CYS A 32 8.47 0.96 3.80
CA CYS A 32 7.10 1.26 3.41
C CYS A 32 6.94 1.35 1.89
N THR A 33 7.71 0.57 1.13
CA THR A 33 7.51 0.47 -0.32
C THR A 33 6.31 -0.41 -0.66
N VAL A 34 5.81 -0.32 -1.90
CA VAL A 34 4.80 -1.24 -2.42
C VAL A 34 5.29 -2.69 -2.39
N GLU A 35 6.59 -2.92 -2.59
CA GLU A 35 7.19 -4.25 -2.42
C GLU A 35 7.07 -4.75 -0.98
N ASP A 36 7.46 -3.92 0.01
CA ASP A 36 7.35 -4.26 1.43
C ASP A 36 5.90 -4.56 1.82
N PHE A 37 4.96 -3.75 1.31
CA PHE A 37 3.53 -3.97 1.50
C PHE A 37 3.07 -5.33 0.95
N CYS A 38 3.48 -5.66 -0.28
CA CYS A 38 3.15 -6.96 -0.86
C CYS A 38 3.75 -8.11 -0.06
N ASN A 39 5.00 -7.97 0.40
CA ASN A 39 5.70 -8.96 1.21
C ASN A 39 5.07 -9.15 2.61
N ALA A 40 4.51 -8.10 3.19
CA ALA A 40 3.78 -8.15 4.46
C ALA A 40 2.49 -8.95 4.36
N ILE A 41 1.81 -8.91 3.21
CA ILE A 41 0.61 -9.72 2.94
C ILE A 41 1.03 -11.16 2.59
N HIS A 42 1.81 -11.33 1.52
CA HIS A 42 2.35 -12.63 1.10
C HIS A 42 3.45 -12.46 0.04
N LYS A 43 4.58 -13.15 0.21
CA LYS A 43 5.79 -13.02 -0.65
C LYS A 43 5.55 -13.29 -2.14
N GLU A 44 4.54 -14.07 -2.50
CA GLU A 44 4.20 -14.33 -3.91
C GLU A 44 3.48 -13.17 -4.59
N ILE A 45 2.82 -12.29 -3.83
CA ILE A 45 2.06 -11.18 -4.37
C ILE A 45 2.99 -10.20 -5.10
N ALA A 46 4.16 -9.93 -4.54
CA ALA A 46 5.18 -9.09 -5.16
C ALA A 46 5.61 -9.64 -6.54
N LYS A 47 5.71 -10.97 -6.69
CA LYS A 47 6.10 -11.64 -7.95
C LYS A 47 4.99 -11.63 -9.00
N GLN A 48 3.73 -11.69 -8.58
CA GLN A 48 2.57 -11.71 -9.47
C GLN A 48 2.00 -10.32 -9.77
N MET A 49 2.46 -9.28 -9.07
CA MET A 49 2.00 -7.92 -9.27
C MET A 49 2.41 -7.41 -10.66
N LYS A 50 1.44 -6.93 -11.43
CA LYS A 50 1.68 -6.20 -12.67
C LYS A 50 1.82 -4.70 -12.43
N TYR A 51 0.98 -4.16 -11.54
CA TYR A 51 1.02 -2.77 -11.08
C TYR A 51 0.22 -2.63 -9.79
N ALA A 52 0.48 -1.57 -9.03
CA ALA A 52 -0.39 -1.13 -7.95
C ALA A 52 -1.08 0.18 -8.32
N ILE A 53 -2.26 0.41 -7.77
CA ILE A 53 -2.93 1.71 -7.80
C ILE A 53 -2.99 2.22 -6.37
N VAL A 54 -2.47 3.43 -6.14
CA VAL A 54 -2.44 4.06 -4.83
C VAL A 54 -3.35 5.28 -4.82
N TRP A 55 -4.12 5.44 -3.75
CA TRP A 55 -4.88 6.65 -3.43
C TRP A 55 -4.45 7.13 -2.05
N GLY A 56 -4.07 8.40 -1.93
CA GLY A 56 -3.62 8.97 -0.67
C GLY A 56 -2.54 10.02 -0.89
N ALA A 57 -1.81 10.37 0.17
CA ALA A 57 -0.82 11.43 0.15
C ALA A 57 0.38 11.11 -0.77
N SER A 58 0.74 9.83 -0.89
CA SER A 58 1.84 9.42 -1.77
C SER A 58 1.50 9.49 -3.27
N ALA A 59 0.21 9.57 -3.60
CA ALA A 59 -0.27 9.68 -4.97
C ALA A 59 -0.48 11.14 -5.35
N LYS A 60 0.15 11.60 -6.44
CA LYS A 60 -0.01 12.97 -6.95
C LYS A 60 -1.43 13.26 -7.45
N HIS A 61 -2.22 12.23 -7.75
CA HIS A 61 -3.56 12.35 -8.32
C HIS A 61 -4.61 11.66 -7.45
N ALA A 62 -5.61 12.41 -7.02
CA ALA A 62 -6.71 11.90 -6.18
C ALA A 62 -7.56 10.79 -6.83
N ARG A 63 -7.56 10.69 -8.17
CA ARG A 63 -8.22 9.62 -8.94
C ARG A 63 -7.53 8.26 -8.85
N GLY A 64 -6.36 8.20 -8.22
CA GLY A 64 -5.52 7.01 -8.14
C GLY A 64 -4.36 7.10 -9.12
N GLN A 65 -3.17 6.77 -8.62
CA GLN A 65 -1.95 6.75 -9.41
C GLN A 65 -1.48 5.31 -9.59
N LYS A 66 -1.16 4.95 -10.84
CA LYS A 66 -0.51 3.67 -11.14
C LYS A 66 0.96 3.75 -10.76
N VAL A 67 1.42 2.83 -9.94
CA VAL A 67 2.78 2.81 -9.40
C VAL A 67 3.42 1.43 -9.52
N GLY A 68 4.75 1.40 -9.41
CA GLY A 68 5.57 0.18 -9.37
C GLY A 68 5.87 -0.27 -7.93
N LEU A 69 6.78 -1.24 -7.82
CA LEU A 69 7.22 -1.81 -6.53
C LEU A 69 8.03 -0.82 -5.68
N ASP A 70 8.83 0.03 -6.33
CA ASP A 70 9.73 1.00 -5.69
C ASP A 70 9.01 2.23 -5.09
N HIS A 71 7.69 2.34 -5.29
CA HIS A 71 6.93 3.48 -4.82
C HIS A 71 6.81 3.46 -3.29
N VAL A 72 7.13 4.58 -2.66
CA VAL A 72 7.06 4.75 -1.21
C VAL A 72 5.65 5.15 -0.81
N LEU A 73 5.06 4.38 0.10
CA LEU A 73 3.73 4.59 0.65
C LEU A 73 3.80 5.50 1.88
N GLU A 74 2.72 6.25 2.09
CA GLU A 74 2.52 7.12 3.24
C GLU A 74 1.37 6.63 4.13
N ASP A 75 1.26 7.22 5.32
CA ASP A 75 0.23 6.83 6.28
C ASP A 75 -1.16 7.11 5.70
N GLU A 76 -2.07 6.17 5.93
CA GLU A 76 -3.46 6.19 5.46
C GLU A 76 -3.63 6.03 3.94
N ASP A 77 -2.58 5.65 3.22
CA ASP A 77 -2.69 5.29 1.81
C ASP A 77 -3.57 4.06 1.62
N VAL A 78 -4.34 4.08 0.53
CA VAL A 78 -5.14 2.96 0.04
C VAL A 78 -4.44 2.36 -1.17
N VAL A 79 -4.23 1.05 -1.17
CA VAL A 79 -3.51 0.33 -2.23
C VAL A 79 -4.39 -0.75 -2.82
N HIS A 80 -4.46 -0.75 -4.15
CA HIS A 80 -5.03 -1.84 -4.94
C HIS A 80 -3.93 -2.54 -5.72
N ILE A 81 -3.80 -3.85 -5.53
CA ILE A 81 -2.80 -4.67 -6.22
C ILE A 81 -3.46 -5.33 -7.43
N ALA A 82 -2.98 -5.00 -8.63
CA ALA A 82 -3.38 -5.70 -9.84
C ALA A 82 -2.38 -6.81 -10.15
N LYS A 83 -2.84 -8.06 -10.01
CA LYS A 83 -2.07 -9.25 -10.40
C LYS A 83 -2.11 -9.45 -11.91
N LYS A 84 -1.06 -10.10 -12.44
CA LYS A 84 -0.95 -10.46 -13.85
C LYS A 84 -1.96 -11.52 -14.25
#